data_AF-A0A6I4SRN1-F1
#
_entry.id   AF-A0A6I4SRN1-F1
#
_cell.length_a   1.000
_cell.length_b   1.000
_cell.length_c   1.000
_cell.angle_alpha   90.00
_cell.angle_beta   90.00
_cell.angle_gamma   90.00
#
_symmetry.space_group_name_H-M   'P 1'
#
loop_
_entity.id
_entity.type
_entity.pdbx_description
1 polymer ?
#
loop_
_entity_poly.entity_id
_entity_poly.type
_entity_poly.pdbx_seq_one_letter_code
_entity_poly.pdbx_strand_id
1 'polypeptide(L)'
;MTDPDNIPPALEPPARSPTARRSHDDYRWTPGKAHAFLTALAQCGKVAEAARSVGMTRQSAYRLKSRSRLFAEHWPRALASGKARRKARGRSRGGAAR
;
A
#
# COMPACT_ATOMS: atom_id res chain seq x y z
N MET A 1 16.74 -35.93 40.99
CA MET A 1 15.48 -35.95 40.23
C MET A 1 15.04 -34.50 40.12
N THR A 2 15.33 -33.84 39.02
CA THR A 2 15.05 -32.41 38.84
C THR A 2 13.53 -32.23 38.83
N ASP A 3 13.03 -31.52 39.84
CA ASP A 3 11.63 -31.16 39.97
C ASP A 3 11.25 -30.18 38.83
N PRO A 4 10.24 -30.47 38.00
CA PRO A 4 9.88 -29.64 36.84
C PRO A 4 9.04 -28.39 37.22
N ASP A 5 9.38 -27.73 38.32
CA ASP A 5 8.83 -26.41 38.69
C ASP A 5 9.60 -25.30 37.94
N ASN A 6 9.38 -25.19 36.63
CA ASN A 6 9.71 -23.98 35.86
C ASN A 6 8.91 -23.92 34.55
N ILE A 7 7.65 -23.50 34.63
CA ILE A 7 6.93 -22.96 33.48
C ILE A 7 6.21 -21.69 33.96
N PRO A 8 6.65 -20.49 33.59
CA PRO A 8 5.95 -19.26 33.96
C PRO A 8 4.54 -19.26 33.35
N PRO A 9 3.49 -18.87 34.12
CA PRO A 9 2.13 -18.81 33.63
C PRO A 9 1.93 -17.57 32.74
N ALA A 10 1.44 -17.83 31.53
CA ALA A 10 0.61 -16.98 30.66
C ALA A 10 0.73 -15.44 30.77
N LEU A 11 1.20 -14.81 29.69
CA LEU A 11 0.86 -13.48 29.12
C LEU A 11 2.00 -13.16 28.11
N GLU A 12 1.87 -13.25 26.79
CA GLU A 12 0.86 -12.65 25.92
C GLU A 12 0.75 -13.36 24.54
N PRO A 13 -0.45 -13.40 23.93
CA PRO A 13 -0.59 -13.60 22.49
C PRO A 13 -0.43 -12.27 21.73
N PRO A 14 0.49 -12.11 20.75
CA PRO A 14 0.29 -11.09 19.73
C PRO A 14 -0.85 -11.56 18.83
N ALA A 15 -2.04 -11.11 19.20
CA ALA A 15 -3.25 -11.29 18.44
C ALA A 15 -3.07 -10.82 16.98
N ARG A 16 -3.66 -11.60 16.08
CA ARG A 16 -4.05 -11.27 14.69
C ARG A 16 -2.92 -11.25 13.65
N SER A 17 -2.64 -12.44 13.11
CA SER A 17 -2.59 -12.52 11.65
C SER A 17 -4.02 -12.68 11.15
N PRO A 18 -4.64 -11.69 10.49
CA PRO A 18 -5.86 -12.00 9.75
C PRO A 18 -5.42 -13.00 8.68
N THR A 19 -5.90 -14.24 8.79
CA THR A 19 -6.09 -15.09 7.62
C THR A 19 -6.92 -14.23 6.67
N ALA A 20 -6.23 -13.54 5.76
CA ALA A 20 -6.88 -12.70 4.77
C ALA A 20 -7.68 -13.67 3.92
N ARG A 21 -8.96 -13.85 4.29
CA ARG A 21 -9.99 -14.40 3.42
C ARG A 21 -9.76 -13.71 2.11
N ARG A 22 -9.26 -14.45 1.10
CA ARG A 22 -8.87 -13.92 -0.20
C ARG A 22 -10.02 -13.04 -0.64
N SER A 23 -9.82 -11.73 -0.55
CA SER A 23 -10.91 -10.80 -0.75
C SER A 23 -11.24 -10.86 -2.23
N HIS A 24 -12.50 -10.73 -2.62
CA HIS A 24 -12.89 -10.76 -4.02
C HIS A 24 -12.06 -9.76 -4.88
N ASP A 25 -11.60 -8.65 -4.27
CA ASP A 25 -10.64 -7.72 -4.88
C ASP A 25 -9.34 -8.38 -5.34
N ASP A 26 -8.82 -9.38 -4.61
CA ASP A 26 -7.55 -10.06 -4.91
C ASP A 26 -7.62 -10.81 -6.24
N TYR A 27 -8.78 -11.41 -6.57
CA TYR A 27 -9.01 -12.05 -7.87
C TYR A 27 -9.06 -11.04 -9.02
N ARG A 28 -9.39 -9.78 -8.73
CA ARG A 28 -9.50 -8.73 -9.74
C ARG A 28 -8.20 -7.99 -9.99
N TRP A 29 -7.19 -8.15 -9.11
CA TRP A 29 -5.86 -7.57 -9.25
C TRP A 29 -4.99 -8.40 -10.20
N THR A 30 -4.96 -7.95 -11.45
CA THR A 30 -4.05 -8.49 -12.46
C THR A 30 -2.73 -7.71 -12.49
N PRO A 31 -1.63 -8.32 -12.97
CA PRO A 31 -0.35 -7.63 -13.13
C PRO A 31 -0.46 -6.34 -13.97
N GLY A 32 -1.29 -6.35 -15.02
CA GLY A 32 -1.56 -5.16 -15.84
C GLY A 32 -2.19 -4.01 -15.04
N LYS A 33 -3.15 -4.30 -14.16
CA LYS A 33 -3.75 -3.29 -13.27
C LYS A 33 -2.76 -2.81 -12.20
N ALA A 34 -1.92 -3.70 -11.66
CA ALA A 34 -0.86 -3.33 -10.72
C ALA A 34 0.12 -2.34 -11.36
N HIS A 35 0.54 -2.61 -12.60
CA HIS A 35 1.40 -1.69 -13.35
C HIS A 35 0.71 -0.36 -13.63
N ALA A 36 -0.52 -0.38 -14.19
CA ALA A 36 -1.29 0.83 -14.45
C ALA A 36 -1.52 1.67 -13.18
N PHE A 37 -1.74 1.03 -12.04
CA PHE A 37 -1.87 1.68 -10.74
C PHE A 37 -0.57 2.39 -10.34
N LEU A 38 0.58 1.73 -10.46
CA LEU A 38 1.89 2.33 -10.16
C LEU A 38 2.19 3.51 -11.10
N THR A 39 1.84 3.39 -12.38
CA THR A 39 1.96 4.47 -13.35
C THR A 39 1.09 5.67 -12.97
N ALA A 40 -0.18 5.44 -12.65
CA ALA A 40 -1.09 6.50 -12.19
C ALA A 40 -0.63 7.14 -10.87
N LEU A 41 -0.09 6.32 -9.96
CA LEU A 41 0.47 6.79 -8.69
C LEU A 41 1.71 7.68 -8.91
N ALA A 42 2.56 7.34 -9.88
CA ALA A 42 3.70 8.14 -10.28
C ALA A 42 3.32 9.47 -10.95
N GLN A 43 2.14 9.55 -11.57
CA GLN A 43 1.65 10.78 -12.21
C GLN A 43 0.97 11.73 -11.23
N CYS A 44 0.03 11.22 -10.42
CA CYS A 44 -0.81 12.03 -9.55
C CYS A 44 -0.27 12.13 -8.11
N GLY A 45 0.44 11.10 -7.64
CA GLY A 45 0.91 10.99 -6.26
C GLY A 45 -0.20 10.87 -5.21
N LYS A 46 -1.41 10.47 -5.62
CA LYS A 46 -2.57 10.22 -4.74
C LYS A 46 -3.02 8.78 -4.92
N VAL A 47 -2.97 8.01 -3.84
CA VAL A 47 -3.33 6.58 -3.84
C VAL A 47 -4.80 6.35 -4.20
N ALA A 48 -5.71 7.18 -3.69
CA ALA A 48 -7.14 7.04 -3.94
C ALA A 48 -7.50 7.27 -5.42
N GLU A 49 -6.91 8.30 -6.03
CA GLU A 49 -7.13 8.63 -7.45
C GLU A 49 -6.53 7.55 -8.36
N ALA A 50 -5.30 7.10 -8.06
CA ALA A 50 -4.65 6.01 -8.81
C ALA A 50 -5.43 4.69 -8.71
N ALA A 51 -6.04 4.40 -7.55
CA ALA A 51 -6.88 3.21 -7.40
C ALA A 51 -8.15 3.32 -8.25
N ARG A 52 -8.82 4.48 -8.21
CA ARG A 52 -10.03 4.73 -9.02
C ARG A 52 -9.75 4.60 -10.52
N SER A 53 -8.60 5.06 -11.00
CA SER A 53 -8.26 5.00 -12.43
C SER A 53 -8.12 3.56 -12.97
N VAL A 54 -7.80 2.60 -12.10
CA VAL A 54 -7.74 1.17 -12.47
C VAL A 54 -9.00 0.38 -12.06
N GLY A 55 -10.05 1.08 -11.62
CA GLY A 55 -11.30 0.48 -11.15
C GLY A 55 -11.16 -0.29 -9.84
N MET A 56 -10.21 0.11 -8.98
CA MET A 56 -9.94 -0.50 -7.68
C MET A 56 -10.16 0.48 -6.53
N THR A 57 -10.28 -0.07 -5.32
CA THR A 57 -10.35 0.74 -4.10
C THR A 57 -8.98 0.93 -3.48
N ARG A 58 -8.82 2.01 -2.72
CA ARG A 58 -7.60 2.25 -1.93
C ARG A 58 -7.32 1.09 -0.98
N GLN A 59 -8.36 0.53 -0.35
CA GLN A 59 -8.21 -0.57 0.61
C GLN A 59 -7.67 -1.84 -0.04
N SER A 60 -8.15 -2.20 -1.24
CA SER A 60 -7.62 -3.35 -1.95
C SER A 60 -6.18 -3.15 -2.45
N ALA A 61 -5.79 -1.92 -2.80
CA ALA A 61 -4.40 -1.60 -3.12
C ALA A 61 -3.45 -1.83 -1.93
N TYR A 62 -3.87 -1.48 -0.71
CA TYR A 62 -3.07 -1.78 0.49
C TYR A 62 -3.00 -3.28 0.80
N ARG A 63 -4.10 -4.02 0.58
CA ARG A 63 -4.08 -5.50 0.72
C ARG A 63 -3.12 -6.14 -0.28
N LEU A 64 -3.13 -5.69 -1.53
CA LEU A 64 -2.19 -6.13 -2.56
C LEU A 64 -0.73 -5.84 -2.14
N LYS A 65 -0.47 -4.66 -1.56
CA LYS A 65 0.84 -4.28 -1.02
C LYS A 65 1.31 -5.22 0.09
N SER A 66 0.44 -5.61 1.01
CA SER A 66 0.80 -6.55 2.07
C SER A 66 1.10 -7.96 1.56
N ARG A 67 0.55 -8.35 0.41
CA ARG A 67 0.69 -9.70 -0.16
C ARG A 67 1.82 -9.82 -1.18
N SER A 68 2.09 -8.79 -1.97
CA SER A 68 3.11 -8.81 -3.02
C SER A 68 4.29 -7.94 -2.65
N ARG A 69 5.42 -8.60 -2.34
CA ARG A 69 6.68 -7.92 -2.00
C ARG A 69 7.19 -7.06 -3.14
N LEU A 70 7.17 -7.57 -4.38
CA LEU A 70 7.57 -6.82 -5.58
C LEU A 70 6.74 -5.53 -5.72
N PHE A 71 5.42 -5.62 -5.56
CA PHE A 71 4.56 -4.44 -5.64
C PHE A 71 4.85 -3.45 -4.49
N ALA A 72 5.11 -3.95 -3.28
CA ALA A 72 5.48 -3.12 -2.15
C ALA A 72 6.82 -2.38 -2.35
N GLU A 73 7.78 -2.97 -3.07
CA GLU A 73 9.06 -2.35 -3.41
C GLU A 73 8.93 -1.23 -4.45
N HIS A 74 8.03 -1.38 -5.44
CA HIS A 74 7.78 -0.35 -6.46
C HIS A 74 6.89 0.80 -5.97
N TRP A 75 6.02 0.55 -4.99
CA TRP A 75 5.11 1.53 -4.41
C TRP A 75 5.78 2.84 -3.94
N PRO A 76 6.84 2.82 -3.10
CA PRO A 76 7.50 4.04 -2.64
C PRO A 76 8.14 4.82 -3.80
N ARG A 77 8.68 4.13 -4.82
CA ARG A 77 9.26 4.77 -6.01
C ARG A 77 8.20 5.58 -6.76
N ALA A 78 7.05 4.96 -7.01
CA ALA A 78 5.92 5.65 -7.64
C ALA A 78 5.41 6.83 -6.80
N LEU A 79 5.28 6.67 -5.48
CA LEU A 79 4.89 7.77 -4.58
C LEU A 79 5.89 8.93 -4.61
N ALA A 80 7.19 8.65 -4.64
CA ALA A 80 8.23 9.67 -4.70
C ALA A 80 8.13 10.47 -5.99
N SER A 81 7.98 9.81 -7.14
CA SER A 81 7.77 10.48 -8.44
C SER A 81 6.52 11.36 -8.45
N GLY A 82 5.39 10.86 -7.94
CA GLY A 82 4.15 11.63 -7.86
C GLY A 82 4.24 12.84 -6.92
N LYS A 83 4.94 12.69 -5.78
CA LYS A 83 5.22 13.81 -4.87
C LYS A 83 6.11 14.87 -5.53
N ALA A 84 7.18 14.46 -6.23
CA ALA A 84 8.08 15.38 -6.93
C ALA A 84 7.34 16.18 -8.00
N ARG A 85 6.52 15.52 -8.83
CA ARG A 85 5.69 16.18 -9.85
C ARG A 85 4.68 17.16 -9.24
N ARG A 86 4.05 16.81 -8.12
CA ARG A 86 3.14 17.71 -7.41
C ARG A 86 3.86 18.93 -6.84
N LYS A 87 5.05 18.73 -6.25
CA LYS A 87 5.88 19.84 -5.78
C LYS A 87 6.26 20.78 -6.93
N ALA A 88 6.65 20.24 -8.09
CA ALA A 88 6.91 21.03 -9.29
C ALA A 88 5.67 21.82 -9.75
N ARG A 89 4.48 21.19 -9.79
CA ARG A 89 3.22 21.86 -10.16
C ARG A 89 2.75 22.91 -9.13
N GLY A 90 3.02 22.68 -7.85
CA GLY A 90 2.72 23.62 -6.77
C GLY A 90 3.65 24.85 -6.80
N ARG A 91 4.92 24.65 -7.17
CA ARG A 91 5.89 25.75 -7.38
C ARG A 91 5.40 26.73 -8.44
N SER A 92 4.75 26.26 -9.50
CA SER A 92 4.22 27.10 -10.58
C SER A 92 2.93 27.85 -10.22
N ARG A 93 2.22 27.46 -9.14
CA ARG A 93 0.93 28.08 -8.74
C ARG A 93 1.07 29.17 -7.67
N GLY A 94 2.27 29.42 -7.16
CA GLY A 94 2.53 30.47 -6.16
C GLY A 94 3.01 31.82 -6.74
N GLY A 95 3.11 31.96 -8.06
CA GLY A 95 3.65 33.16 -8.73
C GLY A 95 2.62 34.05 -9.43
N ALA A 96 1.34 33.93 -9.10
CA ALA A 96 0.28 34.76 -9.66
C ALA A 96 -0.69 35.23 -8.55
N ALA A 97 -0.18 36.07 -7.66
CA ALA A 97 -0.98 37.03 -6.94
C ALA A 97 -0.18 38.34 -6.98
N ARG A 98 -0.78 39.33 -7.65
CA ARG A 98 -0.30 40.70 -7.80
C ARG A 98 -0.57 41.47 -6.52
#